data_AF-A0A8S2THT0-F1
#
_entry.id   AF-A0A8S2THT0-F1
#
_cell.length_a   1.000
_cell.length_b   1.000
_cell.length_c   1.000
_cell.angle_alpha   90.00
_cell.angle_beta   90.00
_cell.angle_gamma   90.00
#
_symmetry.space_group_name_H-M   'P 1'
#
loop_
_entity.id
_entity.type
_entity.pdbx_description
1 polymer ?
#
loop_
_entity_poly.entity_id
_entity_poly.type
_entity_poly.pdbx_seq_one_letter_code
_entity_poly.pdbx_strand_id
1 'polypeptide(L)' 'TSEGFAHLDGLSDLKKIHLEKCDQICDSSIARCNKVKDSLESIELIDLAQISENGLAYLAGL' A
#
# COMPACT_ATOMS: atom_id res chain seq x y z
N THR A 1 -4.44 10.33 -0.50
CA THR A 1 -3.84 10.82 0.76
C THR A 1 -3.59 9.65 1.71
N SER A 2 -2.66 9.79 2.66
CA SER A 2 -2.38 8.77 3.69
C SER A 2 -3.59 8.48 4.59
N GLU A 3 -4.51 9.44 4.74
CA GLU A 3 -5.78 9.23 5.44
C GLU A 3 -6.71 8.26 4.70
N GLY A 4 -6.68 8.23 3.37
CA GLY A 4 -7.43 7.24 2.59
C GLY A 4 -7.01 5.80 2.89
N PHE A 5 -5.73 5.58 3.20
CA PHE A 5 -5.21 4.26 3.59
C PHE A 5 -5.64 3.84 5.00
N ALA A 6 -6.06 4.77 5.86
CA ALA A 6 -6.59 4.42 7.18
C ALA A 6 -7.90 3.61 7.09
N HIS A 7 -8.64 3.74 5.98
CA HIS A 7 -9.84 2.94 5.75
C HIS A 7 -9.53 1.47 5.39
N LEU A 8 -8.28 1.14 5.04
CA LEU A 8 -7.87 -0.24 4.78
C LEU A 8 -7.82 -1.07 6.07
N ASP A 9 -7.61 -0.44 7.24
CA ASP A 9 -7.45 -1.12 8.53
C ASP A 9 -8.66 -2.01 8.91
N GLY A 10 -9.84 -1.73 8.37
CA GLY A 10 -11.06 -2.54 8.60
C GLY A 10 -11.32 -3.62 7.55
N LEU A 11 -10.50 -3.72 6.51
CA LEU A 11 -10.70 -4.65 5.39
C LEU A 11 -9.93 -5.95 5.62
N SER A 12 -10.40 -6.76 6.58
CA SER A 12 -9.74 -8.02 6.97
C SER A 12 -9.58 -9.02 5.83
N ASP A 13 -10.43 -8.96 4.81
CA ASP A 13 -10.42 -9.88 3.65
C ASP A 13 -9.81 -9.26 2.38
N LEU A 14 -9.06 -8.16 2.51
CA LEU A 14 -8.47 -7.48 1.36
C LEU A 14 -7.33 -8.29 0.74
N LYS A 15 -7.58 -8.88 -0.42
CA LYS A 15 -6.62 -9.74 -1.13
C LYS A 15 -5.72 -9.01 -2.13
N LYS A 16 -6.21 -7.93 -2.74
CA LYS A 16 -5.50 -7.27 -3.84
C LYS A 16 -5.58 -5.76 -3.70
N ILE A 17 -4.44 -5.09 -3.87
CA ILE A 17 -4.35 -3.64 -3.99
C ILE A 17 -3.77 -3.31 -5.36
N HIS A 18 -4.49 -2.49 -6.12
CA HIS A 18 -4.04 -1.96 -7.41
C HIS A 18 -3.99 -0.43 -7.30
N LEU A 19 -2.80 0.15 -7.51
CA LEU A 19 -2.60 1.59 -7.53
C LEU A 19 -1.88 1.95 -8.82
N GLU A 20 -2.52 2.77 -9.64
CA GLU A 20 -1.96 3.26 -10.89
C GLU A 20 -2.07 4.78 -10.94
N LYS A 21 -0.99 5.48 -11.30
CA LYS A 21 -0.97 6.94 -11.55
C LYS A 21 -1.54 7.74 -10.38
N CYS A 22 -1.19 7.35 -9.16
CA CYS A 22 -1.67 7.99 -7.94
C CYS A 22 -0.56 8.87 -7.34
N ASP A 23 -0.49 10.14 -7.76
CA ASP A 23 0.58 11.08 -7.39
C ASP A 23 0.65 11.42 -5.89
N GLN A 24 -0.41 11.13 -5.14
CA GLN A 24 -0.50 11.40 -3.70
C GLN A 24 -0.09 10.21 -2.83
N ILE A 25 0.31 9.08 -3.43
CA ILE A 25 0.71 7.87 -2.71
C ILE A 25 2.22 7.90 -2.50
N CYS A 26 2.62 7.99 -1.24
CA CYS A 26 4.01 8.00 -0.81
C CYS A 26 4.32 6.84 0.15
N ASP A 27 5.59 6.72 0.55
CA ASP A 27 6.07 5.67 1.47
C ASP A 27 5.21 5.50 2.72
N SER A 28 4.74 6.60 3.30
CA SER A 28 3.86 6.56 4.48
C SER A 28 2.49 5.95 4.23
N SER A 29 2.00 6.02 2.98
CA SER A 29 0.76 5.35 2.57
C SER A 29 0.98 3.84 2.47
N ILE A 30 2.09 3.41 1.86
CA ILE A 30 2.47 1.99 1.76
C ILE A 30 2.77 1.37 3.13
N ALA A 31 3.37 2.12 4.05
CA ALA A 31 3.62 1.66 5.41
C ALA A 31 2.33 1.22 6.13
N ARG A 32 1.18 1.81 5.79
CA ARG A 32 -0.12 1.41 6.35
C ARG A 32 -0.64 0.08 5.78
N CYS A 33 -0.21 -0.34 4.59
CA CYS A 33 -0.58 -1.66 4.03
C CYS A 33 -0.12 -2.83 4.92
N ASN A 34 0.85 -2.64 5.81
CA ASN A 34 1.23 -3.67 6.80
C ASN A 34 0.06 -4.13 7.68
N LYS A 35 -0.99 -3.32 7.84
CA LYS A 35 -2.17 -3.68 8.65
C LYS A 35 -3.05 -4.74 7.99
N VAL A 36 -3.01 -4.85 6.67
CA VAL A 36 -3.77 -5.82 5.88
C VAL A 36 -2.87 -6.89 5.26
N LYS A 37 -1.59 -6.91 5.64
CA LYS A 37 -0.58 -7.82 5.08
C LYS A 37 -0.94 -9.30 5.22
N ASP A 38 -1.63 -9.68 6.30
CA ASP A 38 -1.97 -11.08 6.56
C ASP A 38 -3.01 -11.65 5.58
N SER A 39 -3.82 -10.81 4.93
CA SER A 39 -4.81 -11.21 3.94
C SER A 39 -4.47 -10.80 2.51
N LEU A 40 -3.46 -9.96 2.32
CA LEU A 40 -3.05 -9.45 1.02
C LEU A 40 -2.25 -10.51 0.25
N GLU A 41 -2.73 -10.86 -0.93
CA GLU A 41 -2.13 -11.83 -1.84
C GLU A 41 -1.32 -11.16 -2.96
N SER A 42 -1.66 -9.91 -3.30
CA SER A 42 -1.02 -9.19 -4.39
C SER A 42 -1.11 -7.67 -4.23
N ILE A 43 -0.01 -6.98 -4.56
CA ILE A 43 0.04 -5.53 -4.64
C ILE A 43 0.67 -5.10 -5.97
N GLU A 44 -0.07 -4.27 -6.71
CA GLU A 44 0.37 -3.68 -7.97
C GLU A 44 0.53 -2.17 -7.78
N LEU A 45 1.77 -1.70 -7.96
CA LEU A 45 2.15 -0.29 -7.85
C LEU A 45 2.69 0.17 -9.21
N ILE A 46 1.88 0.92 -9.95
CA ILE A 46 2.16 1.31 -11.32
C ILE A 46 2.24 2.84 -11.41
N ASP A 47 3.34 3.36 -11.93
CA ASP A 47 3.51 4.80 -12.20
C ASP A 47 3.25 5.66 -10.95
N LEU A 48 3.90 5.32 -9.83
CA LEU A 48 3.81 6.06 -8.57
C LEU A 48 5.07 6.88 -8.33
N ALA A 49 4.97 8.19 -8.52
CA ALA A 49 6.11 9.10 -8.49
C ALA A 49 6.70 9.39 -7.09
N GLN A 50 6.00 9.00 -6.01
CA GLN A 50 6.36 9.37 -4.63
C GLN A 50 6.69 8.14 -3.74
N ILE A 51 6.87 6.96 -4.35
CA ILE A 51 7.37 5.76 -3.66
C ILE A 51 8.89 5.66 -3.83
N SER A 52 9.61 5.55 -2.72
CA SER A 52 11.05 5.28 -2.69
C SER A 52 11.34 3.82 -2.34
N GLU A 53 12.62 3.44 -2.36
CA GLU A 53 13.08 2.13 -1.89
C GLU A 53 12.70 1.86 -0.43
N ASN A 54 12.66 2.90 0.42
CA ASN A 54 12.21 2.76 1.81
C ASN A 54 10.71 2.43 1.87
N GLY A 55 9.90 2.99 0.96
CA GLY A 55 8.49 2.64 0.81
C GLY A 55 8.30 1.17 0.44
N LEU A 56 9.08 0.67 -0.53
CA LEU A 56 9.06 -0.72 -0.94
C LEU A 56 9.53 -1.67 0.17
N ALA A 57 10.45 -1.25 1.04
CA ALA A 57 10.89 -2.05 2.18
C ALA A 57 9.75 -2.41 3.14
N TYR A 58 8.67 -1.61 3.23
CA TYR A 58 7.49 -1.96 4.02
C TYR A 58 6.70 -3.14 3.44
N LEU A 59 6.86 -3.43 2.14
CA LEU A 59 6.28 -4.59 1.47
C LEU A 59 7.19 -5.82 1.57
N ALA A 60 8.36 -5.72 2.21
CA ALA A 60 9.24 -6.86 2.39
C ALA A 60 8.53 -7.94 3.24
N GLY A 61 8.44 -9.14 2.67
CA GLY A 61 7.81 -10.30 3.29
C GLY A 61 6.28 -10.34 3.19
N LEU A 62 5.69 -9.51 2.31
CA LEU A 62 4.37 -9.78 1.74
C LEU A 62 4.46 -11.00 0.80
#